data_AF-A0A934ATL6-F1
#
_entry.id   AF-A0A934ATL6-F1
#
_cell.length_a   1.000
_cell.length_b   1.000
_cell.length_c   1.000
_cell.angle_alpha   90.00
_cell.angle_beta   90.00
_cell.angle_gamma   90.00
#
_symmetry.space_group_name_H-M   'P 1'
#
loop_
_entity.id
_entity.type
_entity.pdbx_description
1 polymer ?
#
loop_
_entity_poly.entity_id
_entity_poly.type
_entity_poly.pdbx_seq_one_letter_code
_entity_poly.pdbx_strand_id
1 'polypeptide(L)'
;MKKLLFAMICAVMLFGMAAIGYAERGDWHGGIRDRIRDAKQSIERGIEHGRITRQESRQLNEELDDILARIDRMRSDGRLDEREREKIHHDLDRLERDIRREKHDDDRRGDGVRGDWHGGIRDRVHAAKQSIAQAREHKRITKREARKLNNELDGILVRIDRMKSDGRLDEREREKIHRDLDRLNRDIAKEKRD
;
A
#
# COMPACT_ATOMS: atom_id res chain seq x y z
N MET A 1 -16.50 -5.40 54.00
CA MET A 1 -15.09 -5.60 54.39
C MET A 1 -14.45 -6.49 53.32
N LYS A 2 -13.53 -5.98 52.50
CA LYS A 2 -12.08 -6.31 52.49
C LYS A 2 -11.84 -7.85 52.51
N LYS A 3 -11.07 -8.52 51.66
CA LYS A 3 -10.05 -8.22 50.64
C LYS A 3 -9.47 -9.62 50.24
N LEU A 4 -9.00 -9.78 48.99
CA LEU A 4 -7.88 -10.67 48.57
C LEU A 4 -8.15 -12.20 48.65
N LEU A 5 -7.80 -13.03 47.65
CA LEU A 5 -6.42 -13.39 47.31
C LEU A 5 -6.32 -14.01 45.90
N PHE A 6 -5.33 -13.53 45.15
CA PHE A 6 -4.68 -14.20 44.01
C PHE A 6 -3.75 -15.32 44.54
N ALA A 7 -3.79 -16.51 43.94
CA ALA A 7 -2.71 -17.53 43.93
C ALA A 7 -3.10 -18.61 42.89
N MET A 8 -2.56 -18.63 41.68
CA MET A 8 -1.27 -19.20 41.25
C MET A 8 -1.15 -20.73 41.47
N ILE A 9 -0.80 -21.45 40.38
CA ILE A 9 -0.04 -22.73 40.28
C ILE A 9 -0.82 -23.99 39.82
N CYS A 10 -0.60 -24.29 38.52
CA CYS A 10 -0.25 -25.57 37.89
C CYS A 10 -1.00 -26.88 38.20
N ALA A 11 -1.62 -27.48 37.17
CA ALA A 11 -1.54 -28.93 36.89
C ALA A 11 -2.03 -29.27 35.47
N VAL A 12 -1.06 -29.36 34.55
CA VAL A 12 -0.90 -30.37 33.48
C VAL A 12 -2.15 -31.16 33.03
N MET A 13 -2.54 -30.99 31.77
CA MET A 13 -2.96 -32.11 30.91
C MET A 13 -2.24 -32.03 29.56
N LEU A 14 -1.15 -32.79 29.48
CA LEU A 14 -0.54 -33.24 28.25
C LEU A 14 -1.49 -34.25 27.59
N PHE A 15 -1.82 -34.09 26.30
CA PHE A 15 -1.85 -35.22 25.37
C PHE A 15 -1.83 -34.74 23.91
N GLY A 16 -0.72 -35.03 23.23
CA GLY A 16 -0.74 -35.52 21.86
C GLY A 16 -1.21 -34.57 20.76
N MET A 17 -0.35 -33.64 20.36
CA MET A 17 -0.07 -33.51 18.94
C MET A 17 1.44 -33.63 18.76
N ALA A 18 1.86 -34.80 18.29
CA ALA A 18 3.04 -34.87 17.45
C ALA A 18 2.77 -33.91 16.29
N ALA A 19 3.28 -32.68 16.40
CA ALA A 19 3.34 -31.77 15.28
C ALA A 19 4.30 -32.43 14.28
N ILE A 20 3.69 -33.17 13.38
CA ILE A 20 4.15 -33.48 12.03
C ILE A 20 5.09 -32.35 11.60
N GLY A 21 6.32 -32.72 11.26
CA GLY A 21 7.36 -31.79 10.84
C GLY A 21 6.78 -30.77 9.87
N TYR A 22 6.68 -29.52 10.34
CA TYR A 22 6.61 -28.41 9.42
C TYR A 22 7.98 -28.36 8.78
N ALA A 23 8.04 -28.87 7.55
CA ALA A 23 9.11 -28.57 6.63
C ALA A 23 9.19 -27.04 6.50
N GLU A 24 10.01 -26.39 7.32
CA GLU A 24 10.48 -25.03 7.07
C GLU A 24 11.46 -25.07 5.89
N ARG A 25 10.93 -25.31 4.68
CA ARG A 25 11.64 -24.96 3.44
C ARG A 25 11.44 -23.45 3.24
N GLY A 26 12.06 -22.71 4.16
CA GLY A 26 11.72 -21.36 4.55
C GLY A 26 12.72 -20.27 4.18
N ASP A 27 14.00 -20.59 3.96
CA ASP A 27 15.03 -19.55 3.96
C ASP A 27 15.70 -19.39 2.58
N TRP A 28 15.39 -18.26 1.90
CA TRP A 28 16.18 -17.74 0.78
C TRP A 28 17.34 -16.93 1.37
N HIS A 29 18.33 -17.64 1.94
CA HIS A 29 19.45 -17.14 2.75
C HIS A 29 19.92 -15.74 2.34
N GLY A 30 19.99 -14.84 3.34
CA GLY A 30 20.19 -13.39 3.15
C GLY A 30 18.92 -12.56 3.34
N GLY A 31 17.78 -13.18 3.68
CA GLY A 31 16.53 -12.47 3.95
C GLY A 31 15.77 -12.02 2.69
N ILE A 32 16.12 -12.54 1.50
CA ILE A 32 15.48 -12.20 0.23
C ILE A 32 13.96 -12.41 0.28
N ARG A 33 13.52 -13.53 0.87
CA ARG A 33 12.09 -13.85 1.01
C ARG A 33 11.35 -12.82 1.86
N ASP A 34 11.96 -12.39 2.95
CA ASP A 34 11.37 -11.40 3.86
C ASP A 34 11.27 -10.04 3.17
N ARG A 35 12.30 -9.65 2.43
CA ARG A 35 12.30 -8.39 1.65
C ARG A 35 11.22 -8.36 0.57
N ILE A 36 11.00 -9.47 -0.14
CA ILE A 36 9.89 -9.61 -1.10
C ILE A 36 8.54 -9.45 -0.40
N ARG A 37 8.36 -10.10 0.76
CA ARG A 37 7.12 -9.99 1.55
C ARG A 37 6.92 -8.54 2.02
N ASP A 38 7.97 -7.89 2.49
CA ASP A 38 7.93 -6.52 3.00
C ASP A 38 7.65 -5.51 1.88
N ALA A 39 8.22 -5.70 0.69
CA ALA A 39 7.93 -4.92 -0.51
C ALA A 39 6.45 -5.05 -0.89
N LYS A 40 5.93 -6.29 -0.99
CA LYS A 40 4.53 -6.55 -1.30
C LYS A 40 3.59 -5.91 -0.27
N GLN A 41 3.88 -6.09 1.02
CA GLN A 41 3.08 -5.50 2.09
C GLN A 41 3.17 -3.96 2.09
N SER A 42 4.30 -3.41 1.69
CA SER A 42 4.49 -1.96 1.54
C SER A 42 3.72 -1.36 0.38
N ILE A 43 3.64 -2.08 -0.75
CA ILE A 43 2.80 -1.73 -1.89
C ILE A 43 1.33 -1.81 -1.47
N GLU A 44 0.90 -2.93 -0.88
CA GLU A 44 -0.49 -3.12 -0.42
C GLU A 44 -0.92 -2.05 0.58
N ARG A 45 -0.10 -1.78 1.60
CA ARG A 45 -0.34 -0.70 2.57
C ARG A 45 -0.32 0.66 1.88
N GLY A 46 0.58 0.90 0.94
CA GLY A 46 0.63 2.15 0.18
C GLY A 46 -0.68 2.42 -0.56
N ILE A 47 -1.21 1.42 -1.25
CA ILE A 47 -2.54 1.48 -1.92
C ILE A 47 -3.64 1.68 -0.90
N GLU A 48 -3.61 0.89 0.16
CA GLU A 48 -4.65 0.86 1.17
C GLU A 48 -4.71 2.19 1.96
N HIS A 49 -3.58 2.87 2.14
CA HIS A 49 -3.47 4.21 2.72
C HIS A 49 -3.50 5.34 1.67
N GLY A 50 -3.65 5.00 0.38
CA GLY A 50 -3.72 5.98 -0.72
C GLY A 50 -2.44 6.77 -0.98
N ARG A 51 -1.29 6.27 -0.50
CA ARG A 51 0.06 6.83 -0.75
C ARG A 51 0.71 6.29 -2.02
N ILE A 52 0.15 5.23 -2.58
CA ILE A 52 0.54 4.64 -3.86
C ILE A 52 -0.75 4.50 -4.66
N THR A 53 -0.80 5.13 -5.83
CA THR A 53 -1.97 5.02 -6.73
C THR A 53 -2.05 3.62 -7.33
N ARG A 54 -3.22 3.23 -7.88
CA ARG A 54 -3.33 1.98 -8.65
C ARG A 54 -2.33 1.85 -9.80
N GLN A 55 -2.00 2.94 -10.47
CA GLN A 55 -1.07 2.91 -11.61
C GLN A 55 0.37 2.69 -11.13
N GLU A 56 0.80 3.41 -10.10
CA GLU A 56 2.10 3.20 -9.45
C GLU A 56 2.20 1.81 -8.86
N SER A 57 1.13 1.36 -8.18
CA SER A 57 1.03 -0.01 -7.70
C SER A 57 1.21 -1.01 -8.83
N ARG A 58 0.64 -0.77 -10.01
CA ARG A 58 0.80 -1.67 -11.15
C ARG A 58 2.27 -1.73 -11.58
N GLN A 59 2.92 -0.59 -11.73
CA GLN A 59 4.34 -0.51 -12.08
C GLN A 59 5.23 -1.19 -11.03
N LEU A 60 5.00 -0.91 -9.75
CA LEU A 60 5.74 -1.52 -8.64
C LEU A 60 5.52 -3.04 -8.53
N ASN A 61 4.32 -3.53 -8.85
CA ASN A 61 4.07 -4.98 -8.91
C ASN A 61 4.71 -5.61 -10.16
N GLU A 62 4.71 -4.92 -11.31
CA GLU A 62 5.41 -5.39 -12.52
C GLU A 62 6.92 -5.51 -12.26
N GLU A 63 7.54 -4.52 -11.60
CA GLU A 63 8.93 -4.60 -11.17
C GLU A 63 9.18 -5.76 -10.19
N LEU A 64 8.29 -5.96 -9.22
CA LEU A 64 8.39 -7.08 -8.29
C LEU A 64 8.27 -8.44 -9.00
N ASP A 65 7.37 -8.55 -9.96
CA ASP A 65 7.17 -9.76 -10.77
C ASP A 65 8.38 -10.06 -11.65
N ASP A 66 9.03 -9.03 -12.22
CA ASP A 66 10.28 -9.18 -12.98
C ASP A 66 11.44 -9.69 -12.10
N ILE A 67 11.53 -9.22 -10.86
CA ILE A 67 12.50 -9.70 -9.87
C ILE A 67 12.23 -11.17 -9.55
N LEU A 68 10.96 -11.54 -9.29
CA LEU A 68 10.56 -12.93 -9.02
C LEU A 68 10.90 -13.85 -10.19
N ALA A 69 10.59 -13.43 -11.43
CA ALA A 69 10.90 -14.19 -12.62
C ALA A 69 12.42 -14.37 -12.81
N ARG A 70 13.23 -13.38 -12.42
CA ARG A 70 14.70 -13.48 -12.45
C ARG A 70 15.21 -14.47 -11.39
N ILE A 71 14.67 -14.42 -10.17
CA ILE A 71 15.00 -15.38 -9.10
C ILE A 71 14.69 -16.80 -9.54
N ASP A 72 13.52 -17.03 -10.14
CA ASP A 72 13.11 -18.35 -10.62
C ASP A 72 14.04 -18.89 -11.71
N ARG A 73 14.53 -18.02 -12.61
CA ARG A 73 15.53 -18.40 -13.62
C ARG A 73 16.90 -18.72 -13.01
N MET A 74 17.38 -17.89 -12.08
CA MET A 74 18.67 -18.10 -11.41
C MET A 74 18.66 -19.41 -10.61
N ARG A 75 17.56 -19.71 -9.94
CA ARG A 75 17.38 -20.92 -9.15
C ARG A 75 17.08 -22.18 -9.97
N SER A 76 17.18 -22.12 -11.30
CA SER A 76 16.88 -23.27 -12.18
C SER A 76 17.88 -24.42 -11.99
N ASP A 77 19.11 -24.14 -11.55
CA ASP A 77 20.13 -25.13 -11.19
C ASP A 77 20.00 -25.67 -9.75
N GLY A 78 18.98 -25.19 -9.02
CA GLY A 78 18.63 -25.62 -7.67
C GLY A 78 19.30 -24.82 -6.54
N ARG A 79 20.18 -23.85 -6.83
CA ARG A 79 20.83 -22.99 -5.82
C ARG A 79 20.86 -21.53 -6.29
N LEU A 80 21.29 -20.64 -5.39
CA LEU A 80 21.63 -19.26 -5.73
C LEU A 80 23.06 -19.04 -5.26
N ASP A 81 23.96 -18.71 -6.19
CA ASP A 81 25.33 -18.35 -5.86
C ASP A 81 25.40 -16.95 -5.21
N GLU A 82 26.57 -16.60 -4.66
CA GLU A 82 26.75 -15.33 -3.94
C GLU A 82 26.54 -14.11 -4.86
N ARG A 83 26.94 -14.20 -6.13
CA ARG A 83 26.80 -13.10 -7.10
C ARG A 83 25.35 -12.91 -7.52
N GLU A 84 24.60 -14.00 -7.65
CA GLU A 84 23.16 -13.95 -7.93
C GLU A 84 22.40 -13.34 -6.76
N ARG A 85 22.77 -13.68 -5.52
CA ARG A 85 22.20 -13.06 -4.32
C ARG A 85 22.45 -11.57 -4.25
N GLU A 86 23.69 -11.15 -4.52
CA GLU A 86 24.05 -9.72 -4.54
C GLU A 86 23.22 -8.96 -5.58
N LYS A 87 23.03 -9.53 -6.78
CA LYS A 87 22.15 -8.96 -7.81
C LYS A 87 20.70 -8.85 -7.34
N ILE A 88 20.15 -9.90 -6.72
CA ILE A 88 18.78 -9.89 -6.19
C ILE A 88 18.63 -8.83 -5.11
N HIS A 89 19.61 -8.70 -4.21
CA HIS A 89 19.61 -7.66 -3.19
C HIS A 89 19.62 -6.25 -3.79
N HIS A 90 20.46 -6.03 -4.80
CA HIS A 90 20.51 -4.75 -5.50
C HIS A 90 19.18 -4.42 -6.21
N ASP A 91 18.55 -5.41 -6.85
CA ASP A 91 17.24 -5.23 -7.49
C ASP A 91 16.16 -4.90 -6.45
N LEU A 92 16.15 -5.58 -5.30
CA LEU A 92 15.24 -5.27 -4.20
C LEU A 92 15.51 -3.90 -3.56
N ASP A 93 16.78 -3.46 -3.46
CA ASP A 93 17.13 -2.12 -2.97
C ASP A 93 16.60 -1.03 -3.92
N ARG A 94 16.62 -1.31 -5.22
CA ARG A 94 16.03 -0.43 -6.23
C ARG A 94 14.51 -0.35 -6.06
N LEU A 95 13.83 -1.50 -6.00
CA LEU A 95 12.38 -1.56 -5.76
C LEU A 95 11.99 -0.85 -4.46
N GLU A 96 12.71 -1.05 -3.36
CA GLU A 96 12.41 -0.36 -2.10
C GLU A 96 12.55 1.17 -2.21
N ARG A 97 13.55 1.66 -2.95
CA ARG A 97 13.71 3.09 -3.23
C ARG A 97 12.56 3.61 -4.08
N ASP A 98 12.09 2.84 -5.04
CA ASP A 98 10.98 3.22 -5.91
C ASP A 98 9.65 3.20 -5.14
N ILE A 99 9.39 2.19 -4.30
CA ILE A 99 8.27 2.18 -3.33
C ILE A 99 8.32 3.41 -2.39
N ARG A 100 9.49 3.75 -1.85
CA ARG A 100 9.64 4.94 -0.99
C ARG A 100 9.41 6.22 -1.79
N ARG A 101 9.91 6.30 -3.02
CA ARG A 101 9.68 7.43 -3.91
C ARG A 101 8.20 7.60 -4.20
N GLU A 102 7.49 6.58 -4.64
CA GLU A 102 6.05 6.70 -4.93
C GLU A 102 5.24 7.10 -3.69
N LYS A 103 5.57 6.53 -2.51
CA LYS A 103 4.96 6.94 -1.24
C LYS A 103 5.15 8.42 -0.90
N HIS A 104 6.29 9.00 -1.28
CA HIS A 104 6.66 10.39 -1.01
C HIS A 104 6.42 11.31 -2.18
N ASP A 105 6.26 10.80 -3.39
CA ASP A 105 5.95 11.57 -4.59
C ASP A 105 4.47 11.92 -4.60
N ASP A 106 3.61 11.20 -3.89
CA ASP A 106 2.31 11.73 -3.50
C ASP A 106 2.44 13.02 -2.66
N ASP A 107 3.41 13.06 -1.72
CA ASP A 107 3.71 14.26 -0.94
C ASP A 107 4.38 15.35 -1.82
N ARG A 108 5.29 14.98 -2.75
CA ARG A 108 6.08 15.91 -3.59
C ARG A 108 5.40 16.36 -4.88
N ARG A 109 4.40 15.64 -5.40
CA ARG A 109 3.36 16.19 -6.30
C ARG A 109 2.61 17.35 -5.61
N GLY A 110 2.85 17.55 -4.31
CA GLY A 110 2.59 18.73 -3.50
C GLY A 110 3.46 19.97 -3.79
N ASP A 111 4.76 19.85 -4.03
CA ASP A 111 5.68 20.96 -3.68
C ASP A 111 6.56 21.52 -4.81
N GLY A 112 6.48 21.00 -6.03
CA GLY A 112 7.42 21.39 -7.09
C GLY A 112 6.88 22.38 -8.12
N VAL A 113 7.04 23.68 -7.87
CA VAL A 113 7.05 24.77 -8.89
C VAL A 113 5.68 25.22 -9.42
N ARG A 114 5.16 26.33 -8.86
CA ARG A 114 4.05 27.17 -9.38
C ARG A 114 2.70 26.45 -9.55
N GLY A 115 1.87 26.55 -8.51
CA GLY A 115 0.44 26.35 -8.63
C GLY A 115 -0.06 25.41 -7.56
N ASP A 116 -0.57 26.00 -6.49
CA ASP A 116 -1.72 25.44 -5.80
C ASP A 116 -2.65 24.82 -6.84
N TRP A 117 -3.23 23.68 -6.54
CA TRP A 117 -4.35 23.15 -7.32
C TRP A 117 -5.55 24.08 -7.07
N HIS A 118 -5.47 25.30 -7.63
CA HIS A 118 -6.23 26.48 -7.24
C HIS A 118 -7.72 26.16 -7.27
N GLY A 119 -8.38 26.50 -6.15
CA GLY A 119 -9.70 25.99 -5.75
C GLY A 119 -9.66 25.05 -4.55
N GLY A 120 -8.48 24.65 -4.04
CA GLY A 120 -8.36 23.74 -2.90
C GLY A 120 -8.53 22.27 -3.28
N ILE A 121 -8.38 21.93 -4.57
CA ILE A 121 -8.52 20.55 -5.08
C ILE A 121 -7.52 19.61 -4.38
N ARG A 122 -6.29 20.07 -4.14
CA ARG A 122 -5.25 19.30 -3.43
C ARG A 122 -5.69 18.98 -2.01
N ASP A 123 -6.16 19.98 -1.27
CA ASP A 123 -6.61 19.80 0.11
C ASP A 123 -7.78 18.82 0.19
N ARG A 124 -8.68 18.90 -0.78
CA ARG A 124 -9.84 18.00 -0.88
C ARG A 124 -9.45 16.56 -1.20
N VAL A 125 -8.49 16.35 -2.11
CA VAL A 125 -7.89 15.04 -2.37
C VAL A 125 -7.25 14.50 -1.09
N HIS A 126 -6.47 15.33 -0.39
CA HIS A 126 -5.79 14.92 0.84
C HIS A 126 -6.79 14.59 1.96
N ALA A 127 -7.82 15.41 2.14
CA ALA A 127 -8.90 15.17 3.09
C ALA A 127 -9.66 13.87 2.77
N ALA A 128 -9.93 13.58 1.50
CA ALA A 128 -10.56 12.32 1.10
C ALA A 128 -9.68 11.12 1.47
N LYS A 129 -8.37 11.17 1.20
CA LYS A 129 -7.40 10.13 1.58
C LYS A 129 -7.41 9.86 3.08
N GLN A 130 -7.28 10.91 3.89
CA GLN A 130 -7.29 10.81 5.35
C GLN A 130 -8.62 10.23 5.85
N SER A 131 -9.72 10.68 5.28
CA SER A 131 -11.07 10.25 5.66
C SER A 131 -11.31 8.76 5.39
N ILE A 132 -10.84 8.23 4.25
CA ILE A 132 -10.91 6.79 3.93
C ILE A 132 -10.00 5.98 4.85
N ALA A 133 -8.75 6.43 5.06
CA ALA A 133 -7.80 5.73 5.91
C ALA A 133 -8.28 5.63 7.37
N GLN A 134 -8.72 6.74 7.96
CA GLN A 134 -9.26 6.79 9.31
C GLN A 134 -10.54 5.95 9.43
N ALA A 135 -11.43 6.02 8.44
CA ALA A 135 -12.64 5.21 8.46
C ALA A 135 -12.31 3.71 8.51
N ARG A 136 -11.33 3.25 7.73
CA ARG A 136 -10.89 1.86 7.74
C ARG A 136 -10.21 1.49 9.05
N GLU A 137 -9.32 2.35 9.55
CA GLU A 137 -8.58 2.14 10.80
C GLU A 137 -9.53 1.99 11.99
N HIS A 138 -10.55 2.85 12.07
CA HIS A 138 -11.60 2.78 13.08
C HIS A 138 -12.67 1.71 12.78
N LYS A 139 -12.48 0.88 11.76
CA LYS A 139 -13.41 -0.17 11.31
C LYS A 139 -14.82 0.36 11.03
N ARG A 140 -14.94 1.63 10.62
CA ARG A 140 -16.18 2.29 10.19
C ARG A 140 -16.54 1.97 8.73
N ILE A 141 -15.60 1.43 7.97
CA ILE A 141 -15.81 0.89 6.63
C ILE A 141 -15.02 -0.42 6.50
N THR A 142 -15.50 -1.32 5.66
CA THR A 142 -14.83 -2.59 5.37
C THR A 142 -13.62 -2.38 4.47
N LYS A 143 -12.73 -3.39 4.42
CA LYS A 143 -11.62 -3.42 3.45
C LYS A 143 -12.11 -3.34 2.00
N ARG A 144 -13.31 -3.87 1.71
CA ARG A 144 -13.90 -3.85 0.36
C ARG A 144 -14.39 -2.45 0.00
N GLU A 145 -15.03 -1.74 0.91
CA GLU A 145 -15.48 -0.35 0.72
C GLU A 145 -14.31 0.62 0.62
N ALA A 146 -13.31 0.49 1.51
CA ALA A 146 -12.09 1.30 1.43
C ALA A 146 -11.40 1.13 0.06
N ARG A 147 -11.34 -0.11 -0.45
CA ARG A 147 -10.86 -0.37 -1.82
C ARG A 147 -11.72 0.35 -2.84
N LYS A 148 -13.04 0.22 -2.83
CA LYS A 148 -13.94 0.90 -3.78
C LYS A 148 -13.70 2.42 -3.79
N LEU A 149 -13.68 3.06 -2.63
CA LEU A 149 -13.48 4.51 -2.47
C LEU A 149 -12.08 4.94 -2.95
N ASN A 150 -11.03 4.17 -2.66
CA ASN A 150 -9.69 4.42 -3.20
C ASN A 150 -9.66 4.33 -4.73
N ASN A 151 -10.41 3.39 -5.33
CA ASN A 151 -10.47 3.27 -6.79
C ASN A 151 -11.16 4.48 -7.45
N GLU A 152 -12.20 4.99 -6.80
CA GLU A 152 -12.90 6.20 -7.25
C GLU A 152 -11.96 7.41 -7.17
N LEU A 153 -11.25 7.57 -6.06
CA LEU A 153 -10.24 8.61 -5.89
C LEU A 153 -9.12 8.50 -6.94
N ASP A 154 -8.60 7.31 -7.20
CA ASP A 154 -7.60 7.06 -8.24
C ASP A 154 -8.12 7.47 -9.62
N GLY A 155 -9.39 7.17 -9.93
CA GLY A 155 -10.02 7.59 -11.17
C GLY A 155 -10.13 9.12 -11.31
N ILE A 156 -10.19 9.85 -10.20
CA ILE A 156 -10.14 11.32 -10.17
C ILE A 156 -8.70 11.79 -10.42
N LEU A 157 -7.72 11.20 -9.74
CA LEU A 157 -6.29 11.52 -9.89
C LEU A 157 -5.79 11.29 -11.33
N VAL A 158 -6.15 10.16 -11.95
CA VAL A 158 -5.78 9.87 -13.35
C VAL A 158 -6.40 10.89 -14.31
N ARG A 159 -7.65 11.35 -14.06
CA ARG A 159 -8.27 12.40 -14.89
C ARG A 159 -7.56 13.73 -14.71
N ILE A 160 -7.25 14.07 -13.47
CA ILE A 160 -6.45 15.24 -13.08
C ILE A 160 -5.12 15.27 -13.86
N ASP A 161 -4.38 14.16 -13.86
CA ASP A 161 -3.05 14.09 -14.50
C ASP A 161 -3.15 14.24 -16.02
N ARG A 162 -4.20 13.66 -16.63
CA ARG A 162 -4.48 13.83 -18.06
C ARG A 162 -4.82 15.28 -18.41
N MET A 163 -5.65 15.92 -17.59
CA MET A 163 -6.03 17.33 -17.78
C MET A 163 -4.82 18.25 -17.65
N LYS A 164 -3.94 17.98 -16.68
CA LYS A 164 -2.67 18.71 -16.50
C LYS A 164 -1.55 18.38 -17.47
N SER A 165 -1.81 17.62 -18.53
CA SER A 165 -0.76 17.22 -19.48
C SER A 165 -0.12 18.41 -20.22
N ASP A 166 -0.82 19.54 -20.31
CA ASP A 166 -0.32 20.82 -20.83
C ASP A 166 0.28 21.75 -19.76
N GLY A 167 0.33 21.27 -18.50
CA GLY A 167 0.84 21.99 -17.34
C GLY A 167 -0.17 22.94 -16.66
N ARG A 168 -1.43 23.01 -17.10
CA ARG A 168 -2.46 23.88 -16.48
C ARG A 168 -3.79 23.13 -16.35
N LEU A 169 -4.72 23.67 -15.55
CA LEU A 169 -6.11 23.23 -15.53
C LEU A 169 -6.98 24.43 -15.89
N ASP A 170 -7.86 24.27 -16.87
CA ASP A 170 -8.85 25.29 -17.17
C ASP A 170 -9.97 25.33 -16.11
N GLU A 171 -10.88 26.30 -16.20
CA GLU A 171 -11.99 26.43 -15.24
C GLU A 171 -12.98 25.26 -15.30
N ARG A 172 -13.28 24.75 -16.50
CA ARG A 172 -14.25 23.66 -16.71
C ARG A 172 -13.70 22.34 -16.17
N GLU A 173 -12.41 22.09 -16.38
CA GLU A 173 -11.69 20.95 -15.82
C GLU A 173 -11.69 21.02 -14.30
N ARG A 174 -11.41 22.20 -13.73
CA ARG A 174 -11.48 22.42 -12.28
C ARG A 174 -12.86 22.12 -11.73
N GLU A 175 -13.92 22.71 -12.29
CA GLU A 175 -15.29 22.41 -11.85
C GLU A 175 -15.62 20.92 -11.91
N LYS A 176 -15.17 20.22 -12.96
CA LYS A 176 -15.40 18.78 -13.10
C LYS A 176 -14.71 18.01 -11.98
N ILE A 177 -13.46 18.35 -11.68
CA ILE A 177 -12.71 17.78 -10.56
C ILE A 177 -13.42 18.06 -9.23
N HIS A 178 -13.91 19.28 -9.03
CA HIS A 178 -14.67 19.64 -7.84
C HIS A 178 -15.92 18.77 -7.67
N ARG A 179 -16.71 18.58 -8.73
CA ARG A 179 -17.91 17.73 -8.73
C ARG A 179 -17.59 16.26 -8.47
N ASP A 180 -16.49 15.77 -9.03
CA ASP A 180 -16.03 14.41 -8.80
C ASP A 180 -15.63 14.21 -7.33
N LEU A 181 -14.90 15.16 -6.73
CA LEU A 181 -14.53 15.13 -5.32
C LEU A 181 -15.73 15.29 -4.38
N ASP A 182 -16.75 16.06 -4.75
CA ASP A 182 -18.01 16.15 -4.00
C ASP A 182 -18.75 14.82 -3.98
N ARG A 183 -18.76 14.12 -5.12
CA ARG A 183 -19.36 12.79 -5.23
C ARG A 183 -18.63 11.80 -4.32
N LEU A 184 -17.30 11.74 -4.44
CA LEU A 184 -16.49 10.87 -3.60
C LEU A 184 -16.71 11.17 -2.11
N ASN A 185 -16.77 12.44 -1.71
CA ASN A 185 -16.99 12.79 -0.30
C ASN A 185 -18.37 12.32 0.20
N ARG A 186 -19.41 12.37 -0.64
CA ARG A 186 -20.73 11.79 -0.30
C ARG A 186 -20.66 10.28 -0.19
N ASP A 187 -19.95 9.61 -1.09
CA ASP A 187 -19.79 8.15 -1.06
C ASP A 187 -19.04 7.73 0.22
N ILE A 188 -17.94 8.41 0.57
CA ILE A 188 -17.24 8.19 1.86
C ILE A 188 -18.18 8.38 3.05
N ALA A 189 -19.01 9.43 3.04
CA ALA A 189 -19.93 9.71 4.13
C ALA A 189 -21.05 8.66 4.24
N LYS A 190 -21.47 8.08 3.11
CA LYS A 190 -22.46 7.01 3.06
C LYS A 190 -21.90 5.70 3.62
N GLU A 191 -20.74 5.26 3.12
CA GLU A 191 -20.13 3.99 3.56
C GLU A 191 -19.79 4.03 5.06
N LYS A 192 -19.45 5.19 5.64
CA LYS A 192 -19.22 5.35 7.09
C LYS A 192 -20.45 5.11 7.97
N ARG A 193 -21.66 5.17 7.41
CA ARG A 193 -22.94 5.12 8.14
C ARG A 193 -23.64 3.76 8.04
N ASP A 194 -23.25 2.93 7.08
CA ASP A 194 -23.74 1.57 6.88
C ASP A 194 -22.97 0.58 7.77
#